data_AF-B4L3Y9-F1
#
_entry.id   AF-B4L3Y9-F1
#
_cell.length_a   1.000
_cell.length_b   1.000
_cell.length_c   1.000
_cell.angle_alpha   90.00
_cell.angle_beta   90.00
_cell.angle_gamma   90.00
#
_symmetry.space_group_name_H-M   'P 1'
#
loop_
_entity.id
_entity.type
_entity.pdbx_description
1 polymer ?
#
loop_
_entity_poly.entity_id
_entity_poly.type
_entity_poly.pdbx_seq_one_letter_code
_entity_poly.pdbx_strand_id
1 'polypeptide(L)'
;MQLTTLIVLALQLMRAAIASTTPAPNPLTRPTIGPVCLQPPVCIARSPPVCGRLPNGLCRRFRNICELIAVNRRDVSGDRRLTWTHTQERDCRLVRRVGAGSANWCQQDCPRRAVPCRRTPRAQEICVRSRNLRSCRVLANRCQLLNLNCFGRPRNNWLPAPRRLCGQLRAGDRPRACQLRLPSRRPDVTISLPVLPRPPTSDTPLTTTTSQPAATAG
;
A
#
# COMPACT_ATOMS: atom_id res chain seq x y z
N MET A 1 78.73 28.79 -56.12
CA MET A 1 77.70 27.73 -56.03
C MET A 1 78.25 26.56 -55.21
N GLN A 2 78.28 26.60 -53.86
CA GLN A 2 78.56 25.42 -52.99
C GLN A 2 78.64 25.69 -51.48
N LEU A 3 78.16 26.83 -50.94
CA LEU A 3 78.32 27.12 -49.50
C LEU A 3 77.02 27.32 -48.70
N THR A 4 75.85 27.32 -49.34
CA THR A 4 74.57 27.56 -48.66
C THR A 4 73.79 26.29 -48.32
N THR A 5 74.20 25.11 -48.81
CA THR A 5 73.50 23.84 -48.58
C THR A 5 73.93 23.09 -47.31
N LEU A 6 75.06 23.44 -46.69
CA LEU A 6 75.54 22.76 -45.47
C LEU A 6 74.96 23.34 -44.16
N ILE A 7 74.44 24.57 -44.17
CA ILE A 7 73.89 25.21 -42.96
C ILE A 7 72.46 24.70 -42.65
N VAL A 8 71.71 24.26 -43.66
CA VAL A 8 70.33 23.75 -43.46
C VAL A 8 70.32 22.34 -42.86
N LEU A 9 71.35 21.52 -43.09
CA LEU A 9 71.42 20.17 -42.51
C LEU A 9 71.86 20.17 -41.03
N ALA A 10 72.62 21.17 -40.59
CA ALA A 10 73.10 21.25 -39.21
C ALA A 10 72.02 21.71 -38.20
N LEU A 11 70.99 22.44 -38.65
CA LEU A 11 69.88 22.88 -37.78
C LEU A 11 68.74 21.86 -37.63
N GLN A 12 68.74 20.75 -38.37
CA GLN A 12 67.70 19.70 -38.29
C GLN A 12 68.07 18.55 -37.32
N LEU A 13 69.32 18.47 -36.85
CA LEU A 13 69.78 17.40 -35.95
C LEU A 13 69.80 17.78 -34.45
N MET A 14 69.40 19.00 -34.08
CA MET A 14 69.33 19.48 -32.69
C MET A 14 67.89 19.64 -32.16
N ARG A 15 66.93 18.87 -32.68
CA ARG A 15 65.54 18.81 -32.18
C ARG A 15 65.08 17.42 -31.70
N ALA A 16 66.02 16.53 -31.43
CA ALA A 16 65.75 15.23 -30.79
C ALA A 16 66.34 15.20 -29.37
N ALA A 17 65.87 16.08 -28.51
CA ALA A 17 66.03 15.97 -27.07
C ALA A 17 64.71 16.41 -26.41
N ILE A 18 63.65 15.65 -26.69
CA ILE A 18 62.47 15.65 -25.82
C ILE A 18 62.95 14.97 -24.54
N ALA A 19 63.38 15.78 -23.58
CA ALA A 19 63.58 15.32 -22.22
C ALA A 19 62.27 14.65 -21.78
N SER A 20 62.36 13.34 -21.60
CA SER A 20 61.33 12.51 -20.99
C SER A 20 61.06 13.03 -19.59
N THR A 21 60.18 14.03 -19.47
CA THR A 21 59.46 14.30 -18.24
C THR A 21 58.56 13.10 -18.02
N THR A 22 59.06 12.13 -17.27
CA THR A 22 58.25 11.17 -16.55
C THR A 22 57.13 11.95 -15.85
N PRO A 23 55.86 11.77 -16.24
CA PRO A 23 54.80 12.08 -15.30
C PRO A 23 55.03 11.12 -14.15
N ALA A 24 55.30 11.67 -12.96
CA ALA A 24 55.17 10.90 -11.73
C ALA A 24 53.84 10.12 -11.82
N PRO A 25 53.83 8.81 -11.54
CA PRO A 25 52.59 8.07 -11.52
C PRO A 25 51.71 8.74 -10.45
N ASN A 26 50.67 9.43 -10.91
CA ASN A 26 49.66 10.00 -10.03
C ASN A 26 49.24 8.90 -9.06
N PRO A 27 49.23 9.17 -7.74
CA PRO A 27 48.83 8.18 -6.75
C PRO A 27 47.46 7.68 -7.16
N LEU A 28 47.34 6.36 -7.29
CA LEU A 28 46.11 5.62 -7.55
C LEU A 28 44.88 6.40 -7.06
N THR A 29 44.26 7.16 -7.96
CA THR A 29 42.88 7.59 -7.79
C THR A 29 42.07 6.33 -8.02
N ARG A 30 42.08 5.45 -7.02
CA ARG A 30 41.15 4.34 -6.90
C ARG A 30 39.78 4.99 -7.08
N PRO A 31 39.03 4.70 -8.15
CA PRO A 31 37.64 5.12 -8.15
C PRO A 31 37.06 4.36 -6.96
N THR A 32 36.72 5.10 -5.90
CA THR A 32 35.89 4.58 -4.84
C THR A 32 34.51 4.42 -5.46
N ILE A 33 34.37 3.40 -6.32
CA ILE A 33 33.10 2.80 -6.68
C ILE A 33 32.67 2.16 -5.38
N GLY A 34 32.05 2.97 -4.51
CA GLY A 34 31.27 2.44 -3.41
C GLY A 34 30.32 1.40 -4.01
N PRO A 35 29.98 0.33 -3.29
CA PRO A 35 29.07 -0.67 -3.79
C PRO A 35 27.80 0.04 -4.27
N VAL A 36 27.56 0.02 -5.59
CA VAL A 36 26.34 0.57 -6.16
C VAL A 36 25.22 -0.21 -5.49
N CYS A 37 24.37 0.47 -4.73
CA CYS A 37 23.18 -0.16 -4.18
C CYS A 37 22.27 -0.53 -5.35
N LEU A 38 22.48 -1.72 -5.90
CA LEU A 38 21.67 -2.27 -6.97
C LEU A 38 20.33 -2.63 -6.37
N GLN A 39 19.28 -1.96 -6.83
CA GLN A 39 17.93 -2.31 -6.44
C GLN A 39 17.61 -3.71 -6.97
N PRO A 40 16.93 -4.57 -6.18
CA PRO A 40 16.48 -5.86 -6.66
C PRO A 40 15.67 -5.71 -7.96
N PRO A 41 15.72 -6.67 -8.90
CA PRO A 41 14.97 -6.61 -10.16
C PRO A 41 13.44 -6.46 -10.00
N VAL A 42 12.90 -6.74 -8.80
CA VAL A 42 11.49 -6.54 -8.46
C VAL A 42 11.15 -5.10 -8.06
N CYS A 43 12.16 -4.28 -7.82
CA CYS A 43 12.05 -2.89 -7.36
C CYS A 43 12.43 -1.85 -8.41
N ILE A 44 12.97 -2.28 -9.56
CA ILE A 44 13.37 -1.35 -10.62
C ILE A 44 12.13 -0.70 -11.26
N ALA A 45 12.33 0.43 -11.93
CA ALA A 45 11.24 1.19 -12.55
C ALA A 45 10.48 0.41 -13.64
N ARG A 46 11.11 -0.61 -14.24
CA ARG A 46 10.52 -1.47 -15.29
C ARG A 46 9.79 -2.70 -14.75
N SER A 47 9.85 -2.97 -13.45
CA SER A 47 9.12 -4.09 -12.84
C SER A 47 7.62 -3.90 -13.06
N PRO A 48 6.85 -4.99 -13.20
CA PRO A 48 5.42 -4.88 -13.44
C PRO A 48 4.71 -4.21 -12.25
N PRO A 49 3.65 -3.43 -12.51
CA PRO A 49 2.82 -2.88 -11.47
C PRO A 49 2.12 -3.99 -10.70
N VAL A 50 1.79 -3.70 -9.45
CA VAL A 50 1.08 -4.64 -8.58
C VAL A 50 -0.17 -3.99 -8.00
N CYS A 51 -1.20 -4.82 -7.76
CA CYS A 51 -2.40 -4.40 -7.06
C CYS A 51 -2.23 -4.63 -5.55
N GLY A 52 -2.49 -3.58 -4.76
CA GLY A 52 -2.60 -3.70 -3.31
C GLY A 52 -4.03 -3.44 -2.86
N ARG A 53 -4.44 -4.11 -1.78
CA ARG A 53 -5.76 -4.03 -1.19
C ARG A 53 -5.67 -3.69 0.30
N LEU A 54 -6.49 -2.76 0.75
CA LEU A 54 -6.69 -2.46 2.16
C LEU A 54 -7.78 -3.35 2.78
N PRO A 55 -7.74 -3.58 4.10
CA PRO A 55 -8.78 -4.33 4.82
C PRO A 55 -10.20 -3.76 4.62
N ASN A 56 -10.29 -2.44 4.47
CA ASN A 56 -11.53 -1.73 4.21
C ASN A 56 -12.13 -2.05 2.84
N GLY A 57 -11.36 -2.60 1.88
CA GLY A 57 -11.82 -2.98 0.54
C GLY A 57 -11.41 -2.02 -0.57
N LEU A 58 -10.61 -1.00 -0.28
CA LEU A 58 -9.98 -0.16 -1.31
C LEU A 58 -8.81 -0.90 -1.95
N CYS A 59 -8.65 -0.70 -3.25
CA CYS A 59 -7.56 -1.17 -4.08
C CYS A 59 -6.78 0.02 -4.64
N ARG A 60 -5.47 -0.16 -4.79
CA ARG A 60 -4.55 0.80 -5.41
C ARG A 60 -3.54 0.03 -6.24
N ARG A 61 -3.16 0.59 -7.38
CA ARG A 61 -2.01 0.13 -8.15
C ARG A 61 -0.73 0.81 -7.66
N PHE A 62 0.31 0.02 -7.54
CA PHE A 62 1.67 0.42 -7.21
C PHE A 62 2.56 0.17 -8.42
N ARG A 63 3.60 0.98 -8.61
CA ARG A 63 4.56 0.87 -9.72
C ARG A 63 5.21 -0.50 -9.73
N ASN A 64 5.50 -1.02 -8.55
CA ASN A 64 6.02 -2.36 -8.31
C ASN A 64 5.80 -2.75 -6.84
N ILE A 65 6.19 -3.97 -6.49
CA ILE A 65 6.02 -4.50 -5.12
C ILE A 65 6.79 -3.69 -4.07
N CYS A 66 7.89 -3.06 -4.44
CA CYS A 66 8.73 -2.33 -3.51
C CYS A 66 8.12 -0.98 -3.13
N GLU A 67 7.36 -0.33 -4.03
CA GLU A 67 6.55 0.84 -3.65
C GLU A 67 5.50 0.46 -2.60
N LEU A 68 4.82 -0.68 -2.77
CA LEU A 68 3.83 -1.18 -1.79
C LEU A 68 4.48 -1.40 -0.42
N ILE A 69 5.61 -2.11 -0.38
CA ILE A 69 6.36 -2.36 0.86
C ILE A 69 6.84 -1.04 1.48
N ALA A 70 7.32 -0.09 0.68
CA ALA A 70 7.77 1.21 1.16
C ALA A 70 6.64 2.02 1.81
N VAL A 71 5.44 2.02 1.22
CA VAL A 71 4.25 2.65 1.81
C VAL A 71 3.90 1.98 3.13
N ASN A 72 3.84 0.65 3.18
CA ASN A 72 3.54 -0.08 4.40
C ASN A 72 4.55 0.16 5.53
N ARG A 73 5.83 0.41 5.21
CA ARG A 73 6.87 0.75 6.21
C ARG A 73 6.72 2.17 6.75
N ARG A 74 6.30 3.13 5.92
CA ARG A 74 6.06 4.52 6.33
C ARG A 74 4.83 4.66 7.22
N ASP A 75 3.80 3.87 6.96
CA ASP A 75 2.54 3.89 7.72
C ASP A 75 2.63 3.19 9.10
N VAL A 76 3.83 2.78 9.54
CA VAL A 76 4.06 2.15 10.87
C VAL A 76 4.11 3.18 12.00
N SER A 77 4.38 4.46 11.70
CA SER A 77 4.58 5.51 12.71
C SER A 77 3.29 6.21 13.19
N GLY A 78 2.11 5.77 12.73
CA GLY A 78 0.82 6.34 13.12
C GLY A 78 -0.11 5.31 13.75
N ASP A 79 -0.96 5.74 14.68
CA ASP A 79 -1.99 4.95 15.40
C ASP A 79 -3.07 4.32 14.47
N ARG A 80 -2.91 4.46 13.14
CA ARG A 80 -3.83 4.01 12.09
C ARG A 80 -3.07 3.24 11.01
N ARG A 81 -2.75 1.98 11.32
CA ARG A 81 -2.00 1.06 10.46
C ARG A 81 -2.82 0.64 9.24
N LEU A 82 -2.74 1.39 8.13
CA LEU A 82 -3.32 1.02 6.84
C LEU A 82 -2.35 0.13 6.06
N THR A 83 -2.28 -1.15 6.40
CA THR A 83 -1.42 -2.10 5.68
C THR A 83 -2.05 -2.54 4.37
N TRP A 84 -1.39 -2.24 3.26
CA TRP A 84 -1.74 -2.75 1.94
C TRP A 84 -1.28 -4.20 1.79
N THR A 85 -2.20 -5.10 1.47
CA THR A 85 -1.90 -6.48 1.13
C THR A 85 -1.80 -6.61 -0.39
N HIS A 86 -0.73 -7.22 -0.91
CA HIS A 86 -0.64 -7.56 -2.32
C HIS A 86 -1.80 -8.50 -2.71
N THR A 87 -2.50 -8.19 -3.79
CA THR A 87 -3.62 -8.98 -4.31
C THR A 87 -3.50 -9.16 -5.82
N GLN A 88 -4.43 -9.90 -6.42
CA GLN A 88 -4.42 -10.16 -7.85
C GLN A 88 -4.72 -8.89 -8.65
N GLU A 89 -4.08 -8.76 -9.81
CA GLU A 89 -4.23 -7.58 -10.67
C GLU A 89 -5.68 -7.33 -11.11
N ARG A 90 -6.50 -8.39 -11.21
CA ARG A 90 -7.92 -8.29 -11.55
C ARG A 90 -8.76 -7.49 -10.54
N ASP A 91 -8.35 -7.44 -9.28
CA ASP A 91 -9.04 -6.66 -8.24
C ASP A 91 -8.92 -5.15 -8.50
N CYS A 92 -7.82 -4.74 -9.16
CA CYS A 92 -7.55 -3.37 -9.56
C CYS A 92 -8.10 -3.01 -10.95
N ARG A 93 -9.00 -3.81 -11.56
CA ARG A 93 -9.58 -3.50 -12.89
C ARG A 93 -10.19 -2.10 -13.02
N LEU A 94 -10.73 -1.56 -11.93
CA LEU A 94 -11.32 -0.20 -11.89
C LEU A 94 -10.32 0.89 -11.50
N VAL A 95 -9.09 0.53 -11.11
CA VAL A 95 -8.01 1.45 -10.74
C VAL A 95 -7.19 1.76 -11.99
N ARG A 96 -7.52 2.85 -12.67
CA ARG A 96 -6.91 3.16 -13.98
C ARG A 96 -5.43 3.56 -13.92
N ARG A 97 -4.98 4.14 -12.82
CA ARG A 97 -3.64 4.75 -12.68
C ARG A 97 -2.94 4.24 -11.44
N VAL A 98 -1.61 4.35 -11.44
CA VAL A 98 -0.75 4.04 -10.30
C VAL A 98 -0.70 5.24 -9.35
N GLY A 99 -0.65 4.98 -8.04
CA GLY A 99 -0.44 6.02 -7.01
C GLY A 99 -1.66 6.29 -6.11
N ALA A 100 -1.44 7.11 -5.08
CA ALA A 100 -2.37 7.28 -3.96
C ALA A 100 -3.73 7.86 -4.37
N GLY A 101 -3.73 8.88 -5.23
CA GLY A 101 -4.96 9.53 -5.71
C GLY A 101 -5.83 8.67 -6.64
N SER A 102 -5.37 7.48 -7.00
CA SER A 102 -6.08 6.56 -7.88
C SER A 102 -6.72 5.39 -7.15
N ALA A 103 -6.62 5.37 -5.81
CA ALA A 103 -7.25 4.33 -5.01
C ALA A 103 -8.77 4.31 -5.26
N ASN A 104 -9.30 3.12 -5.52
CA ASN A 104 -10.72 2.90 -5.78
C ASN A 104 -11.15 1.59 -5.15
N TRP A 105 -12.45 1.37 -5.01
CA TRP A 105 -12.96 0.12 -4.49
C TRP A 105 -12.55 -1.06 -5.37
N CYS A 106 -12.01 -2.10 -4.72
CA CYS A 106 -11.64 -3.32 -5.42
C CYS A 106 -12.84 -3.88 -6.17
N GLN A 107 -12.59 -4.37 -7.37
CA GLN A 107 -13.53 -5.26 -8.03
C GLN A 107 -13.65 -6.52 -7.18
N GLN A 108 -14.88 -6.90 -6.81
CA GLN A 108 -15.11 -8.16 -6.12
C GLN A 108 -15.43 -9.23 -7.17
N ASP A 109 -14.72 -10.35 -7.09
CA ASP A 109 -15.11 -11.55 -7.83
C ASP A 109 -16.42 -12.07 -7.26
N CYS A 110 -17.38 -12.26 -8.16
CA CYS A 110 -18.69 -12.73 -7.77
C CYS A 110 -18.73 -14.25 -7.79
N PRO A 111 -19.19 -14.89 -6.70
CA PRO A 111 -19.44 -16.31 -6.72
C PRO A 111 -20.51 -16.61 -7.79
N ARG A 112 -20.51 -17.82 -8.34
CA ARG A 112 -21.50 -18.22 -9.35
C ARG A 112 -22.94 -18.16 -8.82
N ARG A 113 -23.12 -18.34 -7.51
CA ARG A 113 -24.43 -18.35 -6.83
C ARG A 113 -24.34 -17.57 -5.51
N ALA A 114 -25.49 -17.07 -5.04
CA ALA A 114 -25.57 -16.36 -3.78
C ALA A 114 -25.14 -17.25 -2.62
N VAL A 115 -24.30 -16.73 -1.73
CA VAL A 115 -23.76 -17.48 -0.60
C VAL A 115 -24.69 -17.30 0.61
N PRO A 116 -25.09 -18.36 1.31
CA PRO A 116 -25.84 -18.20 2.55
C PRO A 116 -24.98 -17.48 3.59
N CYS A 117 -25.43 -16.30 4.03
CA CYS A 117 -24.70 -15.50 5.00
C CYS A 117 -25.06 -15.91 6.42
N ARG A 118 -24.03 -16.07 7.26
CA ARG A 118 -24.22 -16.29 8.71
C ARG A 118 -24.97 -15.10 9.31
N ARG A 119 -25.81 -15.39 10.31
CA ARG A 119 -26.43 -14.35 11.14
C ARG A 119 -25.35 -13.72 12.02
N THR A 120 -25.40 -12.40 12.14
CA THR A 120 -24.43 -11.61 12.90
C THR A 120 -25.15 -10.64 13.84
N PRO A 121 -24.57 -10.32 15.01
CA PRO A 121 -25.17 -9.37 15.94
C PRO A 121 -25.17 -7.95 15.36
N ARG A 122 -26.02 -7.08 15.92
CA ARG A 122 -26.16 -5.68 15.46
C ARG A 122 -24.87 -4.87 15.45
N ALA A 123 -23.93 -5.20 16.35
CA ALA A 123 -22.61 -4.57 16.39
C ALA A 123 -21.77 -4.77 15.12
N GLN A 124 -22.10 -5.80 14.31
CA GLN A 124 -21.42 -6.10 13.05
C GLN A 124 -22.16 -5.56 11.81
N GLU A 125 -23.29 -4.87 12.02
CA GLU A 125 -24.00 -4.21 10.93
C GLU A 125 -23.10 -3.18 10.25
N ILE A 126 -23.11 -3.21 8.91
CA ILE A 126 -22.35 -2.29 8.08
C ILE A 126 -23.31 -1.33 7.38
N CYS A 127 -22.97 -0.04 7.44
CA CYS A 127 -23.61 0.95 6.57
C CYS A 127 -22.97 0.88 5.19
N VAL A 128 -23.80 0.91 4.16
CA VAL A 128 -23.36 0.93 2.77
C VAL A 128 -24.06 2.06 2.02
N ARG A 129 -23.35 2.64 1.05
CA ARG A 129 -23.82 3.71 0.18
C ARG A 129 -23.68 3.29 -1.28
N SER A 130 -24.62 3.70 -2.11
CA SER A 130 -24.57 3.49 -3.55
C SER A 130 -23.42 4.27 -4.21
N ARG A 131 -22.93 3.81 -5.37
CA ARG A 131 -21.87 4.51 -6.11
C ARG A 131 -22.28 5.89 -6.59
N ASN A 132 -23.57 6.08 -6.91
CA ASN A 132 -24.11 7.40 -7.26
C ASN A 132 -24.33 8.31 -6.03
N LEU A 133 -23.95 7.85 -4.82
CA LEU A 133 -24.00 8.59 -3.55
C LEU A 133 -25.41 8.97 -3.08
N ARG A 134 -26.47 8.50 -3.75
CA ARG A 134 -27.86 8.90 -3.46
C ARG A 134 -28.53 8.05 -2.40
N SER A 135 -28.18 6.77 -2.30
CA SER A 135 -28.88 5.84 -1.41
C SER A 135 -27.94 5.15 -0.43
N CYS A 136 -28.44 4.97 0.78
CA CYS A 136 -27.79 4.28 1.87
C CYS A 136 -28.66 3.13 2.36
N ARG A 137 -28.02 2.08 2.86
CA ARG A 137 -28.66 0.90 3.42
C ARG A 137 -27.78 0.30 4.51
N VAL A 138 -28.38 -0.38 5.47
CA VAL A 138 -27.64 -1.18 6.46
C VAL A 138 -27.76 -2.65 6.11
N LEU A 139 -26.63 -3.34 6.15
CA LEU A 139 -26.52 -4.78 5.95
C LEU A 139 -25.97 -5.42 7.22
N ALA A 140 -26.33 -6.67 7.48
CA ALA A 140 -25.92 -7.36 8.70
C ALA A 140 -24.42 -7.65 8.76
N ASN A 141 -23.78 -7.86 7.60
CA ASN A 141 -22.35 -8.16 7.50
C ASN A 141 -21.83 -8.04 6.06
N ARG A 142 -20.52 -8.29 5.90
CA ARG A 142 -19.81 -8.24 4.62
C ARG A 142 -20.27 -9.31 3.60
N CYS A 143 -20.73 -10.47 4.05
CA CYS A 143 -21.28 -11.48 3.14
C CYS A 143 -22.55 -10.95 2.43
N GLN A 144 -23.43 -10.28 3.17
CA GLN A 144 -24.62 -9.66 2.56
C GLN A 144 -24.25 -8.56 1.56
N LEU A 145 -23.19 -7.79 1.83
CA LEU A 145 -22.67 -6.81 0.86
C LEU A 145 -22.16 -7.48 -0.42
N LEU A 146 -21.40 -8.57 -0.29
CA LEU A 146 -20.93 -9.34 -1.45
C LEU A 146 -22.12 -9.82 -2.29
N ASN A 147 -23.11 -10.46 -1.65
CA ASN A 147 -24.30 -10.93 -2.35
C ASN A 147 -25.07 -9.78 -3.01
N LEU A 148 -25.26 -8.66 -2.31
CA LEU A 148 -25.94 -7.49 -2.85
C LEU A 148 -25.20 -6.92 -4.08
N ASN A 149 -23.87 -6.89 -4.05
CA ASN A 149 -23.07 -6.42 -5.17
C ASN A 149 -23.03 -7.40 -6.34
N CYS A 150 -23.13 -8.70 -6.09
CA CYS A 150 -23.00 -9.71 -7.14
C CYS A 150 -24.31 -10.09 -7.81
N PHE A 151 -25.38 -10.14 -7.04
CA PHE A 151 -26.70 -10.61 -7.49
C PHE A 151 -27.74 -9.48 -7.52
N GLY A 152 -27.46 -8.34 -6.90
CA GLY A 152 -28.26 -7.12 -7.08
C GLY A 152 -27.99 -6.46 -8.43
N ARG A 153 -28.97 -5.70 -8.92
CA ARG A 153 -28.81 -4.83 -10.09
C ARG A 153 -28.91 -3.35 -9.65
N PRO A 154 -27.98 -2.49 -10.06
CA PRO A 154 -26.74 -2.78 -10.80
C PRO A 154 -25.69 -3.49 -9.92
N ARG A 155 -24.83 -4.30 -10.56
CA ARG A 155 -23.73 -5.02 -9.88
C ARG A 155 -22.68 -4.05 -9.35
N ASN A 156 -22.02 -4.43 -8.26
CA ASN A 156 -20.94 -3.68 -7.59
C ASN A 156 -21.30 -2.23 -7.25
N ASN A 157 -22.58 -1.94 -7.03
CA ASN A 157 -23.07 -0.59 -6.83
C ASN A 157 -22.99 -0.12 -5.37
N TRP A 158 -22.76 -1.00 -4.41
CA TRP A 158 -22.78 -0.69 -2.98
C TRP A 158 -21.39 -0.72 -2.38
N LEU A 159 -21.06 0.32 -1.61
CA LEU A 159 -19.76 0.54 -1.02
C LEU A 159 -19.92 0.73 0.50
N PRO A 160 -19.02 0.18 1.34
CA PRO A 160 -18.99 0.50 2.76
C PRO A 160 -18.95 2.01 3.00
N ALA A 161 -19.71 2.45 4.00
CA ALA A 161 -19.91 3.86 4.32
C ALA A 161 -19.89 4.08 5.84
N PRO A 162 -19.58 5.31 6.31
CA PRO A 162 -19.67 5.64 7.72
C PRO A 162 -21.10 5.44 8.27
N ARG A 163 -21.23 4.83 9.46
CA ARG A 163 -22.54 4.49 10.05
C ARG A 163 -23.50 5.69 10.15
N ARG A 164 -22.95 6.89 10.37
CA ARG A 164 -23.68 8.16 10.40
C ARG A 164 -24.52 8.44 9.14
N LEU A 165 -24.09 7.98 7.96
CA LEU A 165 -24.84 8.20 6.71
C LEU A 165 -26.11 7.37 6.63
N CYS A 166 -26.18 6.25 7.36
CA CYS A 166 -27.36 5.41 7.41
C CYS A 166 -28.34 5.83 8.52
N GLY A 167 -27.94 6.71 9.43
CA GLY A 167 -28.80 7.16 10.54
C GLY A 167 -29.41 6.01 11.34
N GLN A 168 -30.73 6.04 11.48
CA GLN A 168 -31.51 5.05 12.23
C GLN A 168 -31.89 3.79 11.44
N LEU A 169 -31.44 3.64 10.18
CA LEU A 169 -31.68 2.43 9.39
C LEU A 169 -31.13 1.19 10.11
N ARG A 170 -31.82 0.06 9.95
CA ARG A 170 -31.46 -1.27 10.47
C ARG A 170 -31.26 -2.27 9.33
N ALA A 171 -30.57 -3.36 9.62
CA ALA A 171 -30.45 -4.46 8.65
C ALA A 171 -31.83 -5.00 8.27
N GLY A 172 -32.08 -5.13 6.97
CA GLY A 172 -33.38 -5.55 6.42
C GLY A 172 -34.19 -4.40 5.81
N ASP A 173 -34.00 -3.16 6.30
CA ASP A 173 -34.68 -1.99 5.76
C ASP A 173 -34.40 -1.82 4.26
N ARG A 174 -35.39 -1.24 3.55
CA ARG A 174 -35.21 -0.83 2.16
C ARG A 174 -34.19 0.32 2.07
N PRO A 175 -33.43 0.43 0.97
CA PRO A 175 -32.54 1.57 0.77
C PRO A 175 -33.29 2.90 0.87
N ARG A 176 -32.68 3.90 1.50
CA ARG A 176 -33.21 5.27 1.61
C ARG A 176 -32.15 6.30 1.23
N ALA A 177 -32.54 7.56 1.10
CA ALA A 177 -31.59 8.65 0.93
C ALA A 177 -30.56 8.66 2.06
N CYS A 178 -29.28 8.85 1.72
CA CYS A 178 -28.23 8.98 2.74
C CYS A 178 -28.46 10.21 3.60
N GLN A 179 -28.25 10.08 4.92
CA GLN A 179 -28.23 11.22 5.82
C GLN A 179 -26.97 12.05 5.58
N LEU A 180 -27.13 13.12 4.81
CA LEU A 180 -26.14 14.19 4.69
C LEU A 180 -26.42 15.17 5.83
N ARG A 181 -25.92 14.91 7.04
CA ARG A 181 -25.78 16.00 8.00
C ARG A 181 -24.64 16.89 7.46
N LEU A 182 -24.96 18.08 6.97
CA LEU A 182 -23.97 19.09 6.58
C LEU A 182 -23.06 19.41 7.77
N PRO A 183 -21.73 19.20 7.70
CA PRO A 183 -20.80 20.13 8.32
C PRO A 183 -20.46 21.19 7.27
N SER A 184 -20.62 22.46 7.64
CA SER A 184 -20.11 23.57 6.85
C SER A 184 -18.60 23.38 6.57
N ARG A 185 -18.20 23.60 5.32
CA ARG A 185 -16.83 23.76 4.78
C ARG A 185 -15.88 22.55 4.71
N ARG A 186 -15.41 22.36 3.46
CA ARG A 186 -14.26 21.61 2.89
C ARG A 186 -14.47 20.11 2.57
N PRO A 187 -14.13 19.67 1.34
CA PRO A 187 -14.07 18.26 0.99
C PRO A 187 -12.73 17.69 1.51
N ASP A 188 -12.61 17.53 2.81
CA ASP A 188 -11.59 16.65 3.34
C ASP A 188 -12.12 15.22 3.20
N VAL A 189 -11.42 14.42 2.40
CA VAL A 189 -11.68 12.98 2.27
C VAL A 189 -11.24 12.32 3.57
N THR A 190 -12.00 12.51 4.65
CA THR A 190 -11.76 11.81 5.91
C THR A 190 -12.37 10.41 5.79
N ILE A 191 -11.51 9.48 5.40
CA ILE A 191 -11.76 8.04 5.46
C ILE A 191 -12.09 7.69 6.92
N SER A 192 -13.37 7.49 7.23
CA SER A 192 -13.76 6.93 8.53
C SER A 192 -13.54 5.42 8.48
N LEU A 193 -12.56 4.96 9.24
CA LEU A 193 -12.26 3.54 9.47
C LEU A 193 -13.45 2.83 10.12
N PRO A 194 -13.69 1.54 9.83
CA PRO A 194 -14.47 0.70 10.72
C PRO A 194 -13.71 0.56 12.05
N VAL A 195 -14.40 0.77 13.16
CA VAL A 195 -13.93 0.45 14.51
C VAL A 195 -13.66 -1.05 14.53
N LEU A 196 -12.40 -1.44 14.61
CA LEU A 196 -12.03 -2.82 14.94
C LEU A 196 -12.49 -3.10 16.39
N PRO A 197 -13.11 -4.26 16.68
CA PRO A 197 -13.33 -4.68 18.05
C PRO A 197 -12.00 -4.68 18.79
N ARG A 198 -11.99 -4.12 20.00
CA ARG A 198 -10.88 -4.22 20.95
C ARG A 198 -10.56 -5.71 21.14
N PRO A 199 -9.30 -6.16 21.02
CA PRO A 199 -8.96 -7.53 21.39
C PRO A 199 -9.38 -7.76 22.85
N PRO A 200 -9.94 -8.92 23.20
CA PRO A 200 -10.18 -9.25 24.59
C PRO A 200 -8.83 -9.20 25.32
N THR A 201 -8.73 -8.35 26.33
CA THR A 201 -7.71 -8.46 27.36
C THR A 201 -7.85 -9.85 27.95
N SER A 202 -6.85 -10.70 27.72
CA SER A 202 -6.66 -11.91 28.52
C SER A 202 -6.31 -11.45 29.93
N ASP A 203 -7.33 -11.32 30.77
CA ASP A 203 -7.14 -11.38 32.22
C ASP A 203 -6.73 -12.82 32.54
N THR A 204 -5.42 -13.07 32.49
CA THR A 204 -4.82 -14.25 33.08
C THR A 204 -4.74 -13.98 34.59
N PRO A 205 -5.54 -14.65 35.45
CA PRO A 205 -5.24 -14.63 36.87
C PRO A 205 -3.92 -15.38 37.08
N LEU A 206 -2.92 -14.64 37.56
CA LEU A 206 -1.66 -15.19 38.02
C LEU A 206 -1.95 -15.98 39.31
N THR A 207 -2.16 -17.28 39.19
CA THR A 207 -2.27 -18.16 40.37
C THR A 207 -0.87 -18.32 40.96
N THR A 208 -0.57 -17.51 41.96
CA THR A 208 0.63 -17.65 42.78
C THR A 208 0.47 -18.87 43.67
N THR A 209 1.13 -19.98 43.30
CA THR A 209 1.22 -21.19 44.13
C THR A 209 2.16 -20.91 45.29
N THR A 210 1.60 -20.55 46.45
CA THR A 210 2.32 -20.52 47.72
C THR A 210 2.44 -21.94 48.24
N SER A 211 3.66 -22.48 48.23
CA SER A 211 4.02 -23.74 48.88
C SER A 211 4.11 -23.55 50.39
N GLN A 212 3.29 -24.26 51.16
CA GLN A 212 3.47 -24.49 52.60
C GLN A 212 3.78 -25.97 52.85
N PRO A 213 4.70 -26.29 53.78
CA PRO A 213 5.19 -27.65 53.99
C PRO A 213 4.22 -28.49 54.85
N ALA A 214 4.14 -29.78 54.53
CA ALA A 214 3.40 -30.78 55.27
C ALA A 214 4.12 -31.12 56.60
N ALA A 215 3.38 -31.08 57.70
CA ALA A 215 3.79 -31.62 58.99
C ALA A 215 3.40 -33.10 59.07
N THR A 216 4.36 -33.92 59.50
CA THR A 216 4.26 -35.35 59.76
C THR A 216 3.70 -35.59 61.17
N ALA A 217 2.65 -36.42 61.30
CA ALA A 217 2.32 -37.14 62.54
C ALA A 217 1.39 -38.32 62.21
N GLY A 218 1.82 -39.54 62.56
CA GLY A 218 1.12 -40.81 62.35
C GLY A 218 2.11 -41.95 62.32
#